data_AF-A0A2K3JKC5-F1
#
_entry.id   AF-A0A2K3JKC5-F1
#
_cell.length_a   1.000
_cell.length_b   1.000
_cell.length_c   1.000
_cell.angle_alpha   90.00
_cell.angle_beta   90.00
_cell.angle_gamma   90.00
#
_symmetry.space_group_name_H-M   'P 1'
#
loop_
_entity.id
_entity.type
_entity.pdbx_description
1 polymer ?
#
loop_
_entity_poly.entity_id
_entity_poly.type
_entity_poly.pdbx_seq_one_letter_code
_entity_poly.pdbx_strand_id
1 'polypeptide(L)'
;MQLPKPGMFSYILSSLYSVSYYLRYHGIGLLQMQGSPGVGKTSLITALGKYSGHRVVRINLSEQTDMMDLLGSDLPVESDEGMKFSWSDGILLQALKEGCWVLLDELNLAPQSVLE
;
A
#
# COMPACT_ATOMS: atom_id res chain seq x y z
N MET A 1 -8.60 25.79 11.14
CA MET A 1 -9.27 24.91 10.14
C MET A 1 -9.06 25.55 8.77
N GLN A 2 -8.11 25.02 7.99
CA GLN A 2 -7.72 25.65 6.72
C GLN A 2 -8.67 25.18 5.61
N LEU A 3 -9.32 26.13 4.94
CA LEU A 3 -10.23 25.84 3.84
C LEU A 3 -9.48 25.18 2.68
N PRO A 4 -10.09 24.21 1.98
CA PRO A 4 -9.49 23.52 0.85
C PRO A 4 -9.14 24.50 -0.28
N LYS A 5 -7.93 24.38 -0.83
CA LYS A 5 -7.47 25.27 -1.92
C LYS A 5 -8.37 25.14 -3.15
N PRO A 6 -8.62 26.23 -3.91
CA PRO A 6 -9.37 26.17 -5.17
C PRO A 6 -8.76 25.11 -6.11
N GLY A 7 -9.59 24.21 -6.65
CA GLY A 7 -9.16 23.09 -7.50
C GLY A 7 -9.01 21.74 -6.79
N MET A 8 -8.89 21.72 -5.46
CA MET A 8 -8.74 20.47 -4.69
C MET A 8 -9.90 19.49 -4.90
N PHE A 9 -11.14 20.00 -4.96
CA PHE A 9 -12.32 19.18 -5.24
C PHE A 9 -12.34 18.61 -6.66
N SER A 10 -11.88 19.37 -7.65
CA SER A 10 -11.79 18.88 -9.04
C SER A 10 -10.79 17.73 -9.17
N TYR A 11 -9.65 17.81 -8.47
CA TYR A 11 -8.65 16.74 -8.43
C TYR A 11 -9.12 15.51 -7.67
N ILE A 12 -9.84 15.70 -6.56
CA ILE A 12 -10.42 14.58 -5.80
C ILE A 12 -11.46 13.87 -6.64
N LEU A 13 -12.36 14.60 -7.30
CA LEU A 13 -13.39 14.01 -8.17
C LEU A 13 -12.78 13.32 -9.39
N SER A 14 -11.79 13.90 -10.07
CA SER A 14 -11.13 13.24 -11.19
C SER A 14 -10.41 11.96 -10.75
N SER A 15 -9.73 12.00 -9.60
CA SER A 15 -9.08 10.81 -9.04
C SER A 15 -10.10 9.74 -8.65
N LEU A 16 -11.23 10.12 -8.05
CA LEU A 16 -12.33 9.22 -7.71
C LEU A 16 -12.94 8.56 -8.95
N TYR A 17 -13.13 9.32 -10.02
CA TYR A 17 -13.59 8.79 -11.30
C TYR A 17 -12.59 7.79 -11.88
N SER A 18 -11.29 8.10 -11.87
CA SER A 18 -10.25 7.18 -12.34
C SER A 18 -10.19 5.90 -11.50
N VAL A 19 -10.26 6.01 -10.17
CA VAL A 19 -10.31 4.86 -9.25
C VAL A 19 -11.55 4.00 -9.54
N SER A 20 -12.73 4.63 -9.60
CA SER A 20 -14.00 3.92 -9.83
C SER A 20 -14.04 3.28 -11.21
N TYR A 21 -13.49 3.92 -12.24
CA TYR A 21 -13.46 3.37 -13.59
C TYR A 21 -12.50 2.17 -13.66
N TYR A 22 -11.30 2.31 -13.10
CA TYR A 22 -10.29 1.26 -13.12
C TYR A 22 -10.76 0.00 -12.37
N LEU A 23 -11.26 0.16 -11.15
CA LEU A 23 -11.80 -0.95 -10.35
C LEU A 23 -12.99 -1.65 -11.04
N ARG A 24 -13.76 -0.93 -11.86
CA ARG A 24 -14.97 -1.46 -12.51
C ARG A 24 -14.69 -2.20 -13.82
N TYR A 25 -13.61 -1.86 -14.52
CA TYR A 25 -13.36 -2.38 -15.87
C TYR A 25 -12.11 -3.27 -16.01
N HIS A 26 -11.13 -3.19 -15.09
CA HIS A 26 -9.87 -3.92 -15.21
C HIS A 26 -9.57 -4.91 -14.08
N GLY A 27 -10.34 -4.91 -12.99
CA GLY A 27 -10.06 -5.75 -11.82
C GLY A 27 -8.93 -5.18 -10.95
N ILE A 28 -8.28 -6.05 -10.15
CA ILE A 28 -7.20 -5.67 -9.23
C ILE A 28 -5.98 -5.25 -10.05
N GLY A 29 -5.50 -4.01 -9.87
CA GLY A 29 -4.32 -3.50 -10.55
C GLY A 29 -3.74 -2.27 -9.85
N LEU A 30 -2.54 -1.86 -10.29
CA LEU A 30 -1.77 -0.81 -9.65
C LEU A 30 -2.30 0.57 -10.04
N LEU A 31 -2.70 1.36 -9.03
CA LEU A 31 -3.16 2.73 -9.22
C LEU A 31 -2.21 3.72 -8.53
N GLN A 32 -1.69 4.68 -9.31
CA GLN A 32 -0.90 5.77 -8.78
C GLN A 32 -1.75 7.06 -8.65
N MET A 33 -1.81 7.64 -7.46
CA MET A 33 -2.41 8.97 -7.26
C MET A 33 -1.33 10.05 -7.24
N GLN A 34 -1.46 11.07 -8.09
CA GLN A 34 -0.54 12.22 -8.13
C GLN A 34 -1.17 13.52 -7.63
N GLY A 35 -0.35 14.44 -7.11
CA GLY A 35 -0.70 15.83 -6.78
C GLY A 35 -0.10 16.31 -5.45
N SER A 36 -0.39 17.55 -5.04
CA SER A 36 0.32 18.22 -3.95
C SER A 36 0.27 17.45 -2.61
N PRO A 37 1.35 17.50 -1.81
CA PRO A 37 1.35 16.98 -0.44
C PRO A 37 0.23 17.62 0.41
N GLY A 38 -0.33 16.84 1.34
CA GLY A 38 -1.31 17.34 2.31
C GLY A 38 -2.75 17.52 1.78
N VAL A 39 -3.05 17.19 0.52
CA VAL A 39 -4.42 17.29 -0.04
C VAL A 39 -5.35 16.12 0.34
N GLY A 40 -4.87 15.17 1.16
CA GLY A 40 -5.69 14.08 1.70
C GLY A 40 -5.83 12.84 0.80
N LYS A 41 -4.90 12.58 -0.12
CA LYS A 41 -4.93 11.39 -1.00
C LYS A 41 -4.95 10.08 -0.22
N THR A 42 -4.03 9.96 0.75
CA THR A 42 -3.95 8.81 1.66
C THR A 42 -5.23 8.62 2.45
N SER A 43 -5.80 9.71 2.97
CA SER A 43 -7.09 9.70 3.66
C SER A 43 -8.23 9.25 2.74
N LEU A 44 -8.22 9.68 1.47
CA LEU A 44 -9.21 9.31 0.48
C LEU A 44 -9.16 7.82 0.13
N ILE A 45 -7.98 7.27 -0.18
CA ILE A 45 -7.81 5.83 -0.46
C ILE A 45 -8.25 5.00 0.75
N THR A 46 -7.84 5.42 1.95
CA THR A 46 -8.20 4.71 3.19
C THR A 46 -9.71 4.71 3.42
N ALA A 47 -10.38 5.85 3.17
CA ALA A 47 -11.83 5.94 3.28
C ALA A 47 -12.55 5.09 2.21
N LEU A 48 -12.04 5.09 0.98
CA LEU A 48 -12.59 4.27 -0.11
C LEU A 48 -12.45 2.77 0.14
N GLY A 49 -11.30 2.32 0.63
CA GLY A 49 -11.11 0.91 0.99
C GLY A 49 -12.09 0.48 2.08
N LYS A 50 -12.24 1.29 3.13
CA LYS A 50 -13.26 1.06 4.17
C LYS A 50 -14.68 0.99 3.59
N TYR A 51 -15.03 1.93 2.70
CA TYR A 51 -16.35 1.97 2.08
C TYR A 51 -16.60 0.79 1.13
N SER A 52 -15.57 0.31 0.44
CA SER A 52 -15.66 -0.85 -0.47
C SER A 52 -15.59 -2.20 0.25
N GLY A 53 -15.45 -2.21 1.58
CA GLY A 53 -15.32 -3.43 2.38
C GLY A 53 -13.93 -4.06 2.38
N HIS A 54 -12.92 -3.40 1.82
CA HIS A 54 -11.56 -3.90 1.77
C HIS A 54 -10.71 -3.34 2.91
N ARG A 55 -9.93 -4.21 3.56
CA ARG A 55 -8.89 -3.78 4.50
C ARG A 55 -7.76 -3.10 3.72
N VAL A 56 -7.34 -1.91 4.15
CA VAL A 56 -6.22 -1.17 3.56
C VAL A 56 -5.00 -1.33 4.44
N VAL A 57 -3.92 -1.86 3.89
CA VAL A 57 -2.60 -1.97 4.51
C VAL A 57 -1.71 -0.89 3.90
N ARG A 58 -1.21 0.03 4.73
CA ARG A 58 -0.26 1.06 4.29
C ARG A 58 1.15 0.60 4.63
N ILE A 59 2.02 0.58 3.63
CA ILE A 59 3.44 0.27 3.76
C ILE A 59 4.21 1.53 3.41
N ASN A 60 5.00 2.05 4.36
CA ASN A 60 5.87 3.18 4.09
C ASN A 60 7.24 2.67 3.67
N LEU A 61 7.72 3.10 2.50
CA LEU A 61 9.00 2.68 1.97
C LEU A 61 10.09 3.68 2.36
N SER A 62 11.30 3.19 2.56
CA SER A 62 12.47 3.98 2.90
C SER A 62 13.71 3.36 2.26
N GLU A 63 14.83 4.08 2.26
CA GLU A 63 16.12 3.60 1.72
C GLU A 63 16.65 2.34 2.45
N GLN A 64 16.07 2.02 3.61
CA GLN A 64 16.43 0.87 4.44
C GLN A 64 15.47 -0.32 4.24
N THR A 65 14.39 -0.14 3.47
CA THR A 65 13.44 -1.22 3.22
C THR A 65 14.10 -2.30 2.38
N ASP A 66 14.05 -3.55 2.85
CA ASP A 66 14.55 -4.71 2.14
C ASP A 66 13.38 -5.54 1.56
N MET A 67 13.67 -6.35 0.53
CA MET A 67 12.74 -7.33 -0.03
C MET A 67 12.29 -8.34 1.04
N MET A 68 13.15 -8.68 2.01
CA MET A 68 12.79 -9.57 3.11
C MET A 68 11.71 -8.98 4.01
N ASP A 69 11.66 -7.65 4.20
CA ASP A 69 10.61 -6.99 5.00
C ASP A 69 9.25 -7.06 4.30
N LEU A 70 9.26 -6.98 2.97
CA LEU A 70 8.05 -6.94 2.15
C LEU A 70 7.52 -8.34 1.86
N LEU A 71 8.37 -9.25 1.37
CA LEU A 71 7.94 -10.57 0.94
C LEU A 71 8.06 -11.62 2.04
N GLY A 72 9.06 -11.51 2.90
CA GLY A 72 9.34 -12.46 3.96
C GLY A 72 10.70 -13.11 3.84
N SER A 73 11.03 -13.87 4.87
CA SER A 73 12.28 -14.62 4.97
C SER A 73 12.12 -15.82 5.90
N ASP A 74 13.07 -16.75 5.84
CA ASP A 74 13.16 -17.83 6.81
C ASP A 74 13.73 -17.30 8.13
N LEU A 75 12.91 -17.36 9.19
CA LEU A 75 13.30 -16.92 10.52
C LEU A 75 13.59 -18.12 11.43
N PRO A 76 14.56 -17.99 12.34
CA PRO A 76 14.83 -19.03 13.34
C PRO A 76 13.66 -19.11 14.33
N VAL A 77 13.13 -20.32 14.52
CA VAL A 77 12.06 -20.67 15.44
C VAL A 77 12.55 -21.73 16.42
N GLU A 78 12.26 -21.52 17.70
CA GLU A 78 12.61 -22.47 18.76
C GLU A 78 11.60 -23.63 18.76
N SER A 79 12.10 -24.87 18.81
CA SER A 79 11.30 -26.08 18.85
C SER A 79 11.87 -27.08 19.85
N ASP A 80 11.08 -28.08 20.25
CA ASP A 80 11.51 -29.13 21.19
C ASP A 80 12.74 -29.94 20.70
N GLU A 81 13.02 -29.90 19.40
CA GLU A 81 14.16 -30.57 18.75
C GLU A 81 15.37 -29.63 18.51
N GLY A 82 15.32 -28.39 19.01
CA GLY A 82 16.32 -27.35 18.81
C GLY A 82 15.89 -26.23 17.86
N MET A 83 16.86 -25.43 17.40
CA MET A 83 16.63 -24.32 16.46
C MET A 83 16.28 -24.84 15.07
N LYS A 84 15.13 -24.43 14.54
CA LYS A 84 14.68 -24.69 13.17
C LYS A 84 14.46 -23.37 12.44
N PHE A 85 14.40 -23.41 11.12
CA PHE A 85 14.02 -22.26 10.32
C PHE A 85 12.62 -22.48 9.76
N SER A 86 11.78 -21.45 9.86
CA SER A 86 10.45 -21.45 9.28
C SER A 86 10.23 -20.16 8.50
N TRP A 87 9.60 -20.29 7.34
CA TRP A 87 9.18 -19.14 6.55
C TRP A 87 8.25 -18.23 7.34
N SER A 88 8.53 -16.93 7.31
CA SER A 88 7.67 -15.88 7.83
C SER A 88 7.33 -14.91 6.71
N ASP A 89 6.04 -14.74 6.44
CA ASP A 89 5.59 -13.77 5.42
C ASP A 89 5.95 -12.33 5.83
N GLY A 90 6.40 -11.56 4.85
CA GLY A 90 6.56 -10.11 4.98
C GLY A 90 5.24 -9.37 4.83
N ILE A 91 5.24 -8.06 5.14
CA ILE A 91 4.00 -7.28 5.26
C ILE A 91 3.24 -7.16 3.93
N LEU A 92 3.94 -7.10 2.80
CA LEU A 92 3.33 -7.02 1.48
C LEU A 92 2.72 -8.39 1.11
N LEU A 93 3.48 -9.48 1.27
CA LEU A 93 3.00 -10.82 0.93
C LEU A 93 1.78 -11.22 1.75
N GLN A 94 1.80 -10.94 3.06
CA GLN A 94 0.65 -11.19 3.93
C GLN A 94 -0.59 -10.41 3.46
N ALA A 95 -0.44 -9.12 3.17
CA ALA A 95 -1.55 -8.28 2.71
C ALA A 95 -2.16 -8.80 1.40
N LEU A 96 -1.32 -9.25 0.46
CA LEU A 96 -1.77 -9.84 -0.80
C LEU A 96 -2.51 -11.17 -0.59
N LYS A 97 -2.00 -12.06 0.27
CA LYS A 97 -2.66 -13.33 0.62
C LYS A 97 -4.04 -13.12 1.24
N GLU A 98 -4.20 -12.07 2.03
CA GLU A 98 -5.46 -11.70 2.68
C GLU A 98 -6.43 -10.92 1.76
N GLY A 99 -6.03 -10.62 0.52
CA GLY A 99 -6.84 -9.81 -0.40
C GLY A 99 -7.00 -8.35 0.03
N CYS A 100 -6.07 -7.84 0.83
CA CYS A 100 -6.06 -6.44 1.27
C CYS A 100 -5.70 -5.51 0.10
N TRP A 101 -6.21 -4.28 0.17
CA TRP A 101 -5.66 -3.19 -0.63
C TRP A 101 -4.34 -2.74 -0.03
N VAL A 102 -3.30 -2.64 -0.85
CA VAL A 102 -1.99 -2.18 -0.42
C VAL A 102 -1.77 -0.75 -0.89
N LEU A 103 -1.43 0.13 0.04
CA LEU A 103 -0.98 1.48 -0.25
C LEU A 103 0.53 1.57 0.01
N LEU A 104 1.31 1.67 -1.07
CA LEU A 104 2.74 1.94 -1.00
C LEU A 104 2.95 3.45 -0.91
N ASP A 105 3.54 3.91 0.19
CA ASP A 105 3.84 5.31 0.47
C ASP A 105 5.36 5.55 0.32
N GLU A 106 5.75 6.79 0.04
CA GLU A 106 7.17 7.19 -0.12
C GLU A 106 7.98 6.30 -1.09
N LEU A 107 7.33 5.79 -2.16
CA LEU A 107 7.97 4.98 -3.22
C LEU A 107 9.27 5.58 -3.77
N ASN A 108 9.38 6.90 -3.79
CA ASN A 108 10.57 7.62 -4.24
C ASN A 108 11.78 7.45 -3.30
N LEU A 109 11.60 6.92 -2.09
CA LEU A 109 12.67 6.63 -1.13
C LEU A 109 13.07 5.15 -1.15
N ALA A 110 12.34 4.29 -1.86
CA ALA A 110 12.63 2.87 -1.91
C ALA A 110 13.92 2.58 -2.72
N PRO A 111 14.75 1.61 -2.31
CA PRO A 111 15.88 1.15 -3.11
C PRO A 111 15.43 0.61 -4.46
N GLN A 112 16.25 0.79 -5.49
CA GLN A 112 15.98 0.24 -6.83
C GLN A 112 15.79 -1.27 -6.81
N SER A 113 16.54 -2.00 -5.98
CA SER A 113 16.42 -3.45 -5.81
C SER A 113 15.07 -3.92 -5.25
N VAL A 114 14.31 -3.03 -4.62
CA VAL A 114 12.94 -3.32 -4.15
C VAL A 114 11.89 -3.01 -5.22
N LEU A 115 12.24 -2.17 -6.20
CA LEU A 115 11.34 -1.71 -7.26
C LEU A 115 11.47 -2.52 -8.56
N GLU A 116 12.57 -3.25 -8.74
CA GLU A 116 12.84 -4.17 -9.87
C GLU A 116 12.39 -5.60 -9.59
#